data_AF-A0A2V7VC04-F1
#
_entry.id   AF-A0A2V7VC04-F1
#
_cell.length_a   1.000
_cell.length_b   1.000
_cell.length_c   1.000
_cell.angle_alpha   90.00
_cell.angle_beta   90.00
_cell.angle_gamma   90.00
#
_symmetry.space_group_name_H-M   'P 1'
#
loop_
_entity.id
_entity.type
_entity.pdbx_description
1 polymer ?
#
loop_
_entity_poly.entity_id
_entity_poly.type
_entity_poly.pdbx_seq_one_letter_code
_entity_poly.pdbx_strand_id
1 'polypeptide(L)'
;KVGQDLEGNLRRAALMRAEIGREHTLAMDANQCWDVPEAILQMKELARFDPYWIEEPTSPDDVLGHAAIAKAVAPIRVATGEACQNRVIFKQLLQASAIRICQIDSCRVGGVNEVLSILL
;
A
#
# COMPACT_ATOMS: atom_id res chain seq x y z
N LYS A 1 7.71 -7.56 -0.26
CA LYS A 1 8.63 -6.41 -0.33
C LYS A 1 9.05 -6.15 -1.77
N VAL A 2 8.84 -4.94 -2.28
CA VAL A 2 9.27 -4.37 -3.57
C VAL A 2 9.95 -3.02 -3.27
N GLY A 3 10.44 -2.30 -4.27
CA GLY A 3 10.89 -0.91 -4.05
C GLY A 3 12.23 -0.51 -4.66
N GLN A 4 13.18 -1.45 -4.78
CA GLN A 4 14.54 -1.14 -5.24
C GLN A 4 14.60 -0.88 -6.75
N ASP A 5 14.69 -1.93 -7.56
CA ASP A 5 14.72 -1.85 -9.01
C ASP A 5 13.57 -2.66 -9.63
N LEU A 6 13.06 -2.18 -10.77
CA LEU A 6 11.91 -2.78 -11.42
C LEU A 6 12.19 -4.23 -11.86
N GLU A 7 13.38 -4.53 -12.36
CA GLU A 7 13.74 -5.88 -12.83
C GLU A 7 13.73 -6.88 -11.66
N GLY A 8 14.34 -6.51 -10.53
CA GLY A 8 14.34 -7.29 -9.30
C GLY A 8 12.94 -7.48 -8.72
N ASN A 9 12.06 -6.47 -8.83
CA ASN A 9 10.65 -6.58 -8.44
C ASN A 9 9.92 -7.59 -9.34
N LEU A 10 10.06 -7.48 -10.68
CA LEU A 10 9.43 -8.36 -11.65
C LEU A 10 9.89 -9.81 -11.50
N ARG A 11 11.20 -10.04 -11.33
CA ARG A 11 11.79 -11.37 -11.15
C ARG A 11 11.23 -12.06 -9.90
N ARG A 12 11.19 -11.35 -8.77
CA ARG A 12 10.68 -11.93 -7.51
C ARG A 12 9.18 -12.14 -7.53
N ALA A 13 8.41 -11.21 -8.11
CA ALA A 13 6.97 -11.37 -8.27
C ALA A 13 6.61 -12.56 -9.17
N ALA A 14 7.38 -12.79 -10.24
CA ALA A 14 7.23 -13.96 -11.10
C ALA A 14 7.47 -15.27 -10.35
N LEU A 15 8.57 -15.34 -9.59
CA LEU A 15 8.88 -16.52 -8.77
C LEU A 15 7.79 -16.78 -7.72
N MET A 16 7.42 -15.76 -6.94
CA MET A 16 6.36 -15.88 -5.94
C MET A 16 5.06 -16.36 -6.56
N ARG A 17 4.65 -15.77 -7.70
CA ARG A 17 3.40 -16.15 -8.37
C ARG A 17 3.43 -17.57 -8.94
N ALA A 18 4.57 -18.05 -9.41
CA ALA A 18 4.72 -19.42 -9.88
C ALA A 18 4.58 -20.43 -8.72
N GLU A 19 5.15 -20.12 -7.56
CA GLU A 19 5.14 -21.00 -6.38
C GLU A 19 3.79 -21.06 -5.67
N ILE A 20 3.10 -19.91 -5.51
CA ILE A 20 1.84 -19.86 -4.77
C ILE A 20 0.60 -20.04 -5.64
N GLY A 21 0.74 -20.21 -6.96
CA GLY A 21 -0.39 -20.27 -7.87
C GLY A 21 -1.19 -18.96 -7.97
N ARG A 22 -2.26 -18.91 -8.78
CA ARG A 22 -3.12 -17.70 -8.93
C ARG A 22 -4.30 -17.67 -7.94
N GLU A 23 -4.57 -18.79 -7.30
CA GLU A 23 -5.61 -18.99 -6.29
C GLU A 23 -5.24 -18.39 -4.94
N HIS A 24 -3.96 -18.14 -4.68
CA HIS A 24 -3.49 -17.52 -3.45
C HIS A 24 -3.29 -16.01 -3.60
N THR A 25 -3.64 -15.29 -2.54
CA THR A 25 -3.52 -13.82 -2.47
C THR A 25 -2.05 -13.42 -2.40
N LEU A 26 -1.63 -12.54 -3.33
CA LEU A 26 -0.31 -11.92 -3.30
C LEU A 26 -0.43 -10.47 -2.85
N ALA A 27 0.31 -10.09 -1.83
CA ALA A 27 0.45 -8.70 -1.40
C ALA A 27 1.86 -8.17 -1.70
N MET A 28 1.97 -6.88 -1.99
CA MET A 28 3.24 -6.20 -2.22
C MET A 28 3.35 -5.02 -1.27
N ASP A 29 4.58 -4.68 -0.89
CA ASP A 29 4.87 -3.61 0.06
C ASP A 29 6.18 -2.93 -0.36
N ALA A 30 6.13 -1.62 -0.60
CA ALA A 30 7.24 -0.81 -1.07
C ALA A 30 7.94 -0.01 0.04
N ASN A 31 7.41 0.01 1.28
CA ASN A 31 7.95 0.78 2.40
C ASN A 31 8.38 2.20 2.02
N GLN A 32 7.45 2.94 1.40
CA GLN A 32 7.45 4.38 1.21
C GLN A 32 8.47 4.89 0.17
N CYS A 33 9.13 4.00 -0.56
CA CYS A 33 10.31 4.36 -1.35
C CYS A 33 10.05 5.06 -2.69
N TRP A 34 8.81 5.12 -3.18
CA TRP A 34 8.50 5.72 -4.48
C TRP A 34 7.80 7.07 -4.36
N ASP A 35 8.04 7.93 -5.34
CA ASP A 35 7.16 9.06 -5.64
C ASP A 35 5.90 8.57 -6.38
N VAL A 36 4.85 9.40 -6.41
CA VAL A 36 3.56 9.06 -7.05
C VAL A 36 3.70 8.56 -8.49
N PRO A 37 4.42 9.23 -9.41
CA PRO A 37 4.54 8.75 -10.79
C PRO A 37 5.28 7.42 -10.89
N GLU A 38 6.30 7.22 -10.05
CA GLU A 38 7.09 5.98 -10.02
C GLU A 38 6.26 4.82 -9.49
N ALA A 39 5.51 5.02 -8.40
CA ALA A 39 4.61 4.00 -7.84
C ALA A 39 3.60 3.51 -8.89
N ILE A 40 3.02 4.44 -9.67
CA ILE A 40 2.09 4.11 -10.75
C ILE A 40 2.78 3.31 -11.86
N LEU A 41 3.99 3.71 -12.26
CA LEU A 41 4.77 2.99 -13.27
C LEU A 41 5.12 1.57 -12.82
N GLN A 42 5.68 1.42 -11.62
CA GLN A 42 6.05 0.13 -11.03
C GLN A 42 4.83 -0.79 -10.94
N MET A 43 3.71 -0.29 -10.43
CA MET A 43 2.50 -1.09 -10.24
C MET A 43 1.82 -1.47 -11.55
N LYS A 44 1.91 -0.63 -12.60
CA LYS A 44 1.43 -0.99 -13.93
C LYS A 44 2.13 -2.23 -14.48
N GLU A 45 3.44 -2.33 -14.27
CA GLU A 45 4.23 -3.48 -14.70
C GLU A 45 3.99 -4.72 -13.82
N LEU A 46 3.90 -4.52 -12.50
CA LEU A 46 3.65 -5.58 -11.51
C LEU A 46 2.22 -6.13 -11.56
N ALA A 47 1.26 -5.40 -12.15
CA ALA A 47 -0.14 -5.80 -12.26
C ALA A 47 -0.33 -7.18 -12.91
N ARG A 48 0.57 -7.60 -13.80
CA ARG A 48 0.53 -8.93 -14.44
C ARG A 48 0.59 -10.10 -13.46
N PHE A 49 1.13 -9.88 -12.26
CA PHE A 49 1.22 -10.87 -11.18
C PHE A 49 0.00 -10.86 -10.25
N ASP A 50 -1.03 -10.08 -10.57
CA ASP A 50 -2.29 -10.01 -9.83
C ASP A 50 -2.11 -9.75 -8.32
N PRO A 51 -1.43 -8.64 -7.94
CA PRO A 51 -1.35 -8.26 -6.53
C PRO A 51 -2.72 -7.81 -6.01
N TYR A 52 -3.07 -8.29 -4.83
CA TYR A 52 -4.30 -7.94 -4.14
C TYR A 52 -4.25 -6.52 -3.56
N TRP A 53 -3.07 -6.11 -3.03
CA TRP A 53 -2.76 -4.72 -2.68
C TRP A 53 -1.28 -4.37 -2.89
N ILE A 54 -1.01 -3.07 -2.97
CA ILE A 54 0.29 -2.44 -2.74
C ILE A 54 0.25 -1.63 -1.44
N GLU A 55 1.21 -1.89 -0.57
CA GLU A 55 1.37 -1.28 0.74
C GLU A 55 2.48 -0.23 0.72
N GLU A 56 2.20 0.88 1.41
CA GLU A 56 3.07 2.06 1.55
C GLU A 56 3.81 2.40 0.24
N PRO A 57 3.09 2.67 -0.87
CA PRO A 57 3.75 2.97 -2.13
C PRO A 57 4.57 4.27 -2.08
N THR A 58 4.22 5.21 -1.19
CA THR A 58 4.89 6.50 -1.02
C THR A 58 4.87 6.92 0.45
N SER A 59 5.34 8.12 0.76
CA SER A 59 5.40 8.69 2.11
C SER A 59 4.09 8.48 2.89
N PRO A 60 4.14 8.04 4.17
CA PRO A 60 2.95 7.78 4.99
C PRO A 60 2.16 9.05 5.30
N ASP A 61 2.76 10.22 5.08
CA ASP A 61 2.14 11.53 5.25
C ASP A 61 1.41 12.02 3.99
N ASP A 62 1.69 11.44 2.82
CA ASP A 62 1.13 11.89 1.55
C ASP A 62 -0.23 11.26 1.24
N VAL A 63 -1.27 11.80 1.88
CA VAL A 63 -2.67 11.39 1.69
C VAL A 63 -3.12 11.52 0.23
N LEU A 64 -2.77 12.63 -0.42
CA LEU A 64 -3.23 12.92 -1.78
C LEU A 64 -2.44 12.09 -2.81
N GLY A 65 -1.16 11.84 -2.54
CA GLY A 65 -0.35 10.92 -3.32
C GLY A 65 -0.90 9.50 -3.26
N HIS A 66 -1.23 8.99 -2.07
CA HIS A 66 -1.90 7.70 -1.92
C HIS A 66 -3.23 7.65 -2.71
N ALA A 67 -4.05 8.71 -2.67
CA ALA A 67 -5.29 8.78 -3.44
C ALA A 67 -5.06 8.81 -4.97
N ALA A 68 -4.04 9.54 -5.44
CA ALA A 68 -3.67 9.56 -6.84
C ALA A 68 -3.20 8.18 -7.33
N ILE A 69 -2.35 7.51 -6.54
CA ILE A 69 -1.89 6.15 -6.80
C ILE A 69 -3.07 5.19 -6.82
N ALA A 70 -3.92 5.20 -5.79
CA ALA A 70 -5.07 4.29 -5.68
C ALA A 70 -6.04 4.40 -6.85
N LYS A 71 -6.27 5.62 -7.35
CA LYS A 71 -7.08 5.84 -8.55
C LYS A 71 -6.42 5.26 -9.81
N ALA A 72 -5.11 5.42 -9.96
CA ALA A 72 -4.38 5.01 -11.15
C ALA A 72 -4.12 3.50 -11.22
N VAL A 73 -3.91 2.83 -10.09
CA VAL A 73 -3.58 1.39 -10.03
C VAL A 73 -4.81 0.50 -9.86
N ALA A 74 -6.01 1.07 -9.76
CA ALA A 74 -7.25 0.31 -9.67
C ALA A 74 -7.35 -0.73 -10.82
N PRO A 75 -7.75 -1.98 -10.54
CA PRO A 75 -8.44 -2.45 -9.33
C PRO A 75 -7.53 -2.89 -8.17
N ILE A 76 -6.21 -2.76 -8.29
CA ILE A 76 -5.26 -3.08 -7.20
C ILE A 76 -5.55 -2.14 -6.01
N ARG A 77 -5.64 -2.71 -4.81
CA ARG A 77 -5.92 -1.92 -3.59
C ARG A 77 -4.65 -1.22 -3.13
N VAL A 78 -4.79 -0.04 -2.55
CA VAL A 78 -3.70 0.63 -1.81
C VAL A 78 -3.94 0.42 -0.32
N ALA A 79 -2.87 0.07 0.38
CA ALA A 79 -2.79 -0.10 1.82
C ALA A 79 -1.74 0.85 2.40
N THR A 80 -1.99 1.39 3.58
CA THR A 80 -1.00 2.15 4.37
C THR A 80 -1.44 2.20 5.82
N GLY A 81 -0.53 2.54 6.73
CA GLY A 81 -0.88 2.91 8.09
C GLY A 81 0.14 2.59 9.18
N GLU A 82 1.12 1.71 8.95
CA GLU A 82 2.07 1.30 10.00
C GLU A 82 2.92 2.48 10.52
N ALA A 83 3.19 3.46 9.65
CA ALA A 83 3.85 4.71 9.99
C ALA A 83 2.90 5.91 10.10
N CYS A 84 1.58 5.73 9.93
CA CYS A 84 0.62 6.83 10.01
C CYS A 84 0.53 7.38 11.43
N GLN A 85 0.81 8.68 11.58
CA GLN A 85 1.11 9.27 12.88
C GLN A 85 -0.04 9.30 13.92
N ASN A 86 -1.30 9.39 13.49
CA ASN A 86 -2.45 9.54 14.40
C ASN A 86 -3.79 9.38 13.66
N ARG A 87 -4.89 9.38 14.43
CA ARG A 87 -6.25 9.27 13.88
C ARG A 87 -6.66 10.38 12.91
N VAL A 88 -6.01 11.55 12.97
CA VAL A 88 -6.36 12.67 12.08
C VAL A 88 -5.92 12.39 10.65
N ILE A 89 -4.73 11.82 10.46
CA ILE A 89 -4.25 11.41 9.13
C ILE A 89 -5.04 10.20 8.63
N PHE A 90 -5.33 9.21 9.49
CA PHE A 90 -6.23 8.11 9.10
C PHE A 90 -7.60 8.60 8.62
N LYS A 91 -8.21 9.55 9.33
CA LYS A 91 -9.45 10.19 8.88
C LYS A 91 -9.31 10.79 7.47
N GLN A 92 -8.22 11.50 7.20
CA GLN A 92 -7.98 12.10 5.88
C GLN A 92 -7.76 11.05 4.79
N LEU A 93 -7.00 9.98 5.07
CA LEU A 93 -6.81 8.84 4.16
C LEU A 93 -8.16 8.21 3.77
N LEU A 94 -9.04 8.01 4.75
CA LEU A 94 -10.37 7.44 4.52
C LEU A 94 -11.28 8.42 3.74
N GLN A 95 -11.32 9.70 4.13
CA GLN A 95 -12.14 10.72 3.46
C GLN A 95 -11.71 10.96 2.00
N ALA A 96 -10.41 10.92 1.72
CA ALA A 96 -9.86 11.05 0.37
C ALA A 96 -10.00 9.77 -0.47
N SER A 97 -10.55 8.68 0.09
CA SER A 97 -10.55 7.35 -0.53
C SER A 97 -9.15 6.90 -0.96
N ALA A 98 -8.13 7.28 -0.18
CA ALA A 98 -6.72 7.06 -0.48
C ALA A 98 -6.29 5.60 -0.28
N ILE A 99 -7.01 4.87 0.56
CA ILE A 99 -6.73 3.47 0.87
C ILE A 99 -7.98 2.62 0.84
N ARG A 100 -7.78 1.32 0.63
CA ARG A 100 -8.81 0.29 0.76
C ARG A 100 -8.54 -0.69 1.90
N ILE A 101 -7.29 -0.75 2.37
CA ILE A 101 -6.87 -1.56 3.52
C ILE A 101 -6.23 -0.60 4.53
N CYS A 102 -6.78 -0.55 5.74
CA CYS A 102 -6.32 0.30 6.83
C CYS A 102 -5.41 -0.51 7.75
N GLN A 103 -4.12 -0.19 7.80
CA GLN A 103 -3.12 -0.95 8.55
C GLN A 103 -2.70 -0.20 9.81
N ILE A 104 -3.54 -0.26 10.84
CA ILE A 104 -3.28 0.42 12.10
C ILE A 104 -2.20 -0.34 12.86
N ASP A 105 -1.21 0.37 13.40
CA ASP A 105 -0.21 -0.19 14.31
C ASP A 105 -0.57 0.09 15.78
N SER A 106 -0.33 -0.88 16.66
CA SER A 106 -0.73 -0.83 18.08
C SER A 106 0.06 0.16 18.92
N CYS A 107 1.25 0.56 18.47
CA CYS A 107 2.23 1.34 19.23
C CYS A 107 2.66 2.64 18.52
N ARG A 108 2.28 2.82 17.24
CA ARG A 108 2.52 4.03 16.45
C ARG A 108 1.67 5.20 16.92
N VAL A 109 0.39 4.93 17.15
CA VAL A 109 -0.59 5.92 17.60
C VAL A 109 -0.65 5.97 19.13
N GLY A 110 -1.50 6.83 19.70
CA GLY A 110 -1.72 7.02 21.13
C GLY A 110 -2.39 5.83 21.85
N GLY A 111 -1.87 4.61 21.64
CA GLY A 111 -2.32 3.37 22.26
C GLY A 111 -3.71 2.92 21.83
N VAL A 112 -4.28 2.00 22.62
CA VAL A 112 -5.56 1.32 22.33
C VAL A 112 -6.69 2.32 22.10
N ASN A 113 -6.75 3.41 22.86
CA ASN A 113 -7.80 4.42 22.71
C ASN A 113 -7.80 5.04 21.30
N GLU A 114 -6.63 5.35 20.76
CA GLU A 114 -6.53 5.93 19.42
C GLU A 114 -6.78 4.87 18.33
N VAL A 115 -6.30 3.63 18.51
CA VAL A 115 -6.62 2.51 17.63
C VAL A 115 -8.13 2.31 17.50
N LEU A 116 -8.86 2.29 18.62
CA LEU A 116 -10.32 2.14 18.61
C LEU A 116 -11.01 3.28 17.86
N SER A 117 -10.50 4.52 17.97
CA SER A 117 -11.05 5.67 17.24
C SER A 117 -10.85 5.61 15.73
N ILE A 118 -9.92 4.79 15.24
CA ILE A 118 -9.67 4.59 13.81
C ILE A 118 -10.52 3.42 13.28
N LEU A 119 -10.82 2.43 14.13
CA LEU A 119 -11.60 1.23 13.76
C LEU A 119 -13.11 1.44 13.75
N LEU A 120 -13.65 2.29 14.63
CA LEU A 120 -15.08 2.47 14.90
C LEU A 120 -15.61 3.79 14.32
#